data_AF-A0A531L4N2-F1
#
_entry.id   AF-A0A531L4N2-F1
#
_cell.length_a   1.000
_cell.length_b   1.000
_cell.length_c   1.000
_cell.angle_alpha   90.00
_cell.angle_beta   90.00
_cell.angle_gamma   90.00
#
_symmetry.space_group_name_H-M   'P 1'
#
loop_
_entity.id
_entity.type
_entity.pdbx_description
1 polymer ?
#
loop_
_entity_poly.entity_id
_entity_poly.type
_entity_poly.pdbx_seq_one_letter_code
_entity_poly.pdbx_strand_id
1 'polypeptide(L)' 'MTRSTVFAPFDIVEGDRKRGIVLLADHARRDLPEEYGSLGLPAAEFDRHIAYDIGVETVTRELAALLGVPAVLAN' A
#
# COMPACT_ATOMS: atom_id res chain seq x y z
N MET A 1 -1.13 13.18 21.02
CA MET A 1 -1.61 12.54 19.77
C MET A 1 -2.24 11.21 20.14
N THR A 2 -3.54 11.21 20.38
CA THR A 2 -4.32 9.98 20.58
C THR A 2 -4.37 9.23 19.25
N ARG A 3 -3.67 8.10 19.18
CA ARG A 3 -3.70 7.18 18.05
C ARG A 3 -5.13 6.63 17.97
N SER A 4 -5.92 7.10 17.00
CA SER A 4 -7.18 6.42 16.66
C SER A 4 -6.81 5.05 16.11
N THR A 5 -7.42 3.99 16.63
CA THR A 5 -7.08 2.60 16.34
C THR A 5 -7.58 2.09 14.98
N VAL A 6 -7.83 2.96 13.98
CA VAL A 6 -8.71 2.60 12.83
C VAL A 6 -8.02 2.58 11.45
N PHE A 7 -6.86 3.21 11.27
CA PHE A 7 -6.16 3.22 9.97
C PHE A 7 -4.71 2.73 10.09
N ALA A 8 -4.36 1.69 9.35
CA ALA A 8 -2.99 1.21 9.21
C ALA A 8 -2.41 1.80 7.92
N PRO A 9 -1.44 2.73 7.97
CA PRO A 9 -0.97 3.44 6.79
C PRO A 9 -0.10 2.59 5.86
N PHE A 10 0.35 1.43 6.31
CA PHE A 10 1.16 0.52 5.51
C PHE A 10 1.07 -0.91 6.03
N ASP A 11 1.39 -1.84 5.13
CA ASP A 11 1.63 -3.24 5.38
C ASP A 11 3.10 -3.61 5.17
N ILE A 12 3.59 -4.56 5.96
CA ILE A 12 4.92 -5.16 5.78
C ILE A 12 4.76 -6.61 5.31
N VAL A 13 5.46 -6.96 4.24
CA VAL A 13 5.71 -8.35 3.85
C VAL A 13 7.08 -8.73 4.40
N GLU A 14 7.12 -9.76 5.24
CA GLU A 14 8.38 -10.27 5.77
C GLU A 14 9.21 -10.96 4.68
N GLY A 15 10.53 -10.89 4.82
CA GLY A 15 11.49 -11.55 3.93
C GLY A 15 12.92 -11.45 4.45
N ASP A 16 13.85 -12.10 3.75
CA ASP A 16 15.24 -12.15 4.19
C ASP A 16 15.98 -10.84 3.88
N ARG A 17 16.15 -10.01 4.92
CA ARG A 17 16.87 -8.73 4.87
C ARG A 17 18.34 -8.91 4.44
N LYS A 18 18.93 -10.10 4.57
CA LYS A 18 20.32 -10.37 4.12
C LYS A 18 20.48 -10.40 2.61
N ARG A 19 19.39 -10.49 1.84
CA ARG A 19 19.41 -10.40 0.37
C ARG A 19 19.73 -9.00 -0.15
N GLY A 20 19.72 -7.98 0.72
CA GLY A 20 20.13 -6.61 0.37
C GLY A 20 19.14 -5.86 -0.52
N ILE A 21 17.89 -6.34 -0.64
CA ILE A 21 16.82 -5.71 -1.43
C ILE A 21 15.60 -5.52 -0.53
N VAL A 22 14.94 -4.37 -0.68
CA VAL A 22 13.62 -4.09 -0.12
C VAL A 22 12.75 -3.60 -1.28
N LEU A 23 11.56 -4.17 -1.43
CA LEU A 23 10.57 -3.68 -2.39
C LEU A 23 9.66 -2.64 -1.73
N LEU A 24 9.30 -1.60 -2.47
CA LEU A 24 8.41 -0.54 -1.99
C LEU A 24 7.26 -0.37 -2.99
N ALA A 25 6.04 -0.27 -2.47
CA ALA A 25 4.84 0.10 -3.23
C ALA A 25 4.13 1.23 -2.48
N ASP A 26 4.49 2.47 -2.79
CA ASP A 26 3.98 3.69 -2.17
C ASP A 26 2.55 4.04 -2.62
N HIS A 27 2.13 3.58 -3.80
CA HIS A 27 0.78 3.74 -4.33
C HIS A 27 0.05 2.40 -4.45
N ALA A 28 0.19 1.52 -3.46
CA ALA A 28 -0.37 0.15 -3.55
C ALA A 28 -1.90 0.10 -3.47
N ARG A 29 -2.47 1.02 -2.71
CA ARG A 29 -3.89 1.10 -2.41
C ARG A 29 -4.31 2.56 -2.28
N ARG A 30 -5.60 2.74 -2.02
CA ARG A 30 -6.31 4.02 -2.01
C ARG A 30 -7.10 4.21 -0.71
N ASP A 31 -6.77 3.46 0.33
CA ASP A 31 -7.49 3.53 1.60
C ASP A 31 -7.30 4.93 2.19
N LEU A 32 -8.37 5.50 2.72
CA LEU A 32 -8.35 6.82 3.34
C LEU A 32 -8.75 6.71 4.81
N PRO A 33 -8.13 7.49 5.71
CA PRO A 33 -8.72 7.78 7.02
C PRO A 33 -10.16 8.27 6.88
N GLU A 34 -11.05 7.80 7.75
CA GLU A 34 -12.48 8.09 7.69
C GLU A 34 -12.77 9.60 7.71
N GLU A 35 -11.96 10.37 8.43
CA GLU A 35 -12.09 11.84 8.52
C GLU A 35 -11.93 12.58 7.18
N TYR A 36 -11.38 11.94 6.14
CA TYR A 36 -11.18 12.53 4.83
C TYR A 36 -12.37 12.38 3.89
N GLY A 37 -13.32 11.47 4.21
CA GLY A 37 -14.45 11.18 3.35
C GLY A 37 -14.02 10.83 1.92
N SER A 38 -14.58 11.52 0.92
CA SER A 38 -14.23 11.31 -0.50
C SER A 38 -13.23 12.32 -1.07
N LEU A 39 -12.62 13.18 -0.23
CA LEU A 39 -11.81 14.32 -0.68
C LEU A 39 -12.54 15.29 -1.64
N GLY A 40 -13.88 15.21 -1.72
CA GLY A 40 -14.68 15.96 -2.69
C GLY A 40 -14.67 15.39 -4.11
N LEU A 41 -14.12 14.18 -4.32
CA LEU A 41 -14.05 13.52 -5.62
C LEU A 41 -15.25 12.57 -5.85
N PRO A 42 -15.67 12.38 -7.12
CA PRO A 42 -16.59 11.31 -7.49
C PRO A 42 -16.00 9.93 -7.19
N ALA A 43 -16.85 8.97 -6.81
CA ALA A 43 -16.43 7.60 -6.50
C ALA A 43 -15.61 6.94 -7.63
N ALA A 44 -15.93 7.25 -8.90
CA ALA A 44 -15.23 6.71 -10.06
C ALA A 44 -13.75 7.11 -10.14
N GLU A 45 -13.33 8.22 -9.50
CA GLU A 45 -11.91 8.60 -9.47
C GLU A 45 -11.08 7.68 -8.56
N PHE A 46 -11.71 7.08 -7.55
CA PHE A 46 -11.06 6.10 -6.69
C PHE A 46 -10.75 4.79 -7.42
N ASP A 47 -11.44 4.48 -8.52
CA ASP A 47 -11.18 3.28 -9.33
C ASP A 47 -10.16 3.49 -10.45
N ARG A 48 -9.52 4.66 -10.49
CA ARG A 48 -8.57 5.04 -11.55
C ARG A 48 -7.15 5.22 -10.99
N HIS A 49 -6.18 5.26 -11.90
CA HIS A 49 -4.76 5.42 -11.57
C HIS A 49 -4.42 6.72 -10.80
N ILE A 50 -5.34 7.68 -10.76
CA ILE A 50 -5.23 8.89 -9.95
C ILE A 50 -5.18 8.54 -8.46
N ALA A 51 -5.87 7.48 -8.03
CA ALA A 51 -5.98 7.12 -6.61
C ALA A 51 -4.91 6.12 -6.14
N TYR A 52 -4.36 5.29 -7.05
CA TYR A 52 -3.37 4.26 -6.75
C TYR A 52 -2.82 3.64 -8.05
N ASP A 53 -1.69 2.92 -7.97
CA ASP A 53 -1.13 2.18 -9.09
C ASP A 53 -1.82 0.82 -9.23
N ILE A 54 -2.73 0.72 -10.20
CA ILE A 54 -3.59 -0.46 -10.40
C ILE A 54 -2.72 -1.72 -10.60
N GLY A 55 -2.83 -2.64 -9.63
CA GLY A 55 -2.15 -3.94 -9.65
C GLY A 55 -0.79 -3.97 -8.95
N VAL A 56 -0.24 -2.83 -8.49
CA VAL A 56 1.10 -2.80 -7.89
C VAL A 56 1.19 -3.56 -6.56
N GLU A 57 0.10 -3.61 -5.78
CA GLU A 57 0.03 -4.43 -4.56
C GLU A 57 0.34 -5.89 -4.89
N THR A 58 -0.42 -6.48 -5.82
CA THR A 58 -0.28 -7.88 -6.20
C THR A 58 1.11 -8.14 -6.77
N VAL A 59 1.57 -7.31 -7.70
CA VAL A 59 2.92 -7.47 -8.30
C VAL A 59 4.01 -7.43 -7.23
N THR A 60 3.93 -6.50 -6.28
CA THR A 60 4.93 -6.35 -5.22
C THR A 60 4.93 -7.53 -4.26
N ARG A 61 3.76 -8.01 -3.84
CA ARG A 61 3.64 -9.19 -2.95
C ARG A 61 4.17 -10.45 -3.62
N GLU A 62 3.82 -10.69 -4.88
CA GLU A 62 4.30 -11.85 -5.64
C GLU A 62 5.82 -11.76 -5.89
N LEU A 63 6.33 -10.58 -6.25
CA LEU A 63 7.77 -10.39 -6.45
C LEU A 63 8.55 -10.55 -5.15
N ALA A 64 8.02 -10.05 -4.02
CA ALA A 64 8.61 -10.26 -2.69
C ALA A 64 8.72 -11.75 -2.35
N ALA A 65 7.66 -12.51 -2.62
CA ALA A 65 7.64 -13.95 -2.42
C ALA A 65 8.64 -14.69 -3.33
N LEU A 66 8.67 -14.37 -4.63
CA LEU A 66 9.59 -14.98 -5.60
C LEU A 66 11.05 -14.69 -5.27
N LEU A 67 11.35 -13.47 -4.82
CA LEU A 67 12.70 -13.06 -4.46
C LEU A 67 13.06 -13.41 -3.01
N GLY A 68 12.09 -13.78 -2.16
CA GLY A 68 12.29 -14.00 -0.73
C GLY A 68 12.79 -12.77 0.02
N VAL A 69 12.38 -11.56 -0.40
CA VAL A 69 12.84 -10.26 0.13
C VAL A 69 11.70 -9.55 0.85
N PRO A 70 12.00 -8.67 1.83
CA PRO A 70 10.96 -7.87 2.47
C PRO A 70 10.34 -6.85 1.50
N ALA A 71 9.08 -6.49 1.75
CA ALA A 71 8.41 -5.39 1.08
C ALA A 71 7.61 -4.51 2.06
N VAL A 72 7.42 -3.25 1.69
CA VAL A 72 6.51 -2.32 2.38
C VAL A 72 5.53 -1.76 1.36
N LEU A 73 4.24 -1.80 1.69
CA LEU A 73 3.16 -1.33 0.83
C LEU A 73 2.35 -0.27 1.59
N ALA A 74 2.06 0.86 0.96
CA ALA A 74 1.14 1.85 1.51
C ALA A 74 -0.31 1.39 1.30
N ASN A 75 -1.15 1.59 2.32
CA ASN A 75 -2.58 1.28 2.27
C ASN A 75 -3.37 2.51 1.78
#